data_AF-L9UYK4-F1
#
_entry.id   AF-L9UYK4-F1
#
_cell.length_a   1.000
_cell.length_b   1.000
_cell.length_c   1.000
_cell.angle_alpha   90.00
_cell.angle_beta   90.00
_cell.angle_gamma   90.00
#
_symmetry.space_group_name_H-M   'P 1'
#
loop_
_entity.id
_entity.type
_entity.pdbx_description
1 polymer ?
#
loop_
_entity_poly.entity_id
_entity_poly.type
_entity_poly.pdbx_seq_one_letter_code
_entity_poly.pdbx_strand_id
1 'polypeptide(L)'
;TYVARITNHEQVRDDLDQCGFSASKLWNVGRYYIQQRWDDDGEIPDESELKSELKDHERYSDLHSQSSQRVLEELAEAFTGWYNSDDGNNPPGYRKCGDDHPRSTVTWKKRA
;
A
#
# COMPACT_ATOMS: atom_id res chain seq x y z
N THR A 1 0.03 19.28 -10.84
CA THR A 1 0.65 18.77 -9.61
C THR A 1 1.74 19.72 -9.16
N TYR A 2 1.73 20.14 -7.90
CA TYR A 2 2.83 20.94 -7.33
C TYR A 2 3.88 20.00 -6.76
N VAL A 3 5.15 20.25 -7.05
CA VAL A 3 6.29 19.53 -6.46
C VAL A 3 7.04 20.51 -5.58
N ALA A 4 7.22 20.16 -4.32
CA ALA A 4 7.95 20.97 -3.35
C ALA A 4 8.98 20.12 -2.62
N ARG A 5 10.01 20.78 -2.09
CA ARG A 5 11.04 20.15 -1.26
C ARG A 5 10.80 20.50 0.21
N ILE A 6 10.91 19.50 1.07
CA ILE A 6 10.85 19.69 2.52
C ILE A 6 12.10 20.44 2.96
N THR A 7 11.92 21.59 3.61
CA THR A 7 13.04 22.44 4.06
C THR A 7 13.63 21.97 5.39
N ASN A 8 12.84 21.31 6.23
CA ASN A 8 13.24 20.74 7.52
C ASN A 8 13.43 19.22 7.47
N HIS A 9 13.88 18.67 6.34
CA HIS A 9 13.95 17.22 6.10
C HIS A 9 14.68 16.45 7.20
N GLU A 10 15.80 16.98 7.71
CA GLU A 10 16.58 16.33 8.78
C GLU A 10 15.77 16.09 10.06
N GLN A 11 14.75 16.90 10.33
CA GLN A 11 13.92 16.78 11.54
C GLN A 11 12.77 15.78 11.36
N VAL A 12 12.35 15.51 10.13
CA VAL A 12 11.15 14.70 9.84
C VAL A 12 11.46 13.40 9.09
N ARG A 13 12.71 13.20 8.66
CA ARG A 13 13.12 12.03 7.86
C ARG A 13 12.73 10.73 8.54
N ASP A 14 13.07 10.56 9.81
CA ASP A 14 12.87 9.29 10.50
C ASP A 14 11.37 8.97 10.67
N ASP A 15 10.53 9.98 10.90
CA ASP A 15 9.06 9.83 10.92
C ASP A 15 8.50 9.47 9.54
N LEU A 16 9.02 10.09 8.47
CA LEU A 16 8.62 9.79 7.09
C LEU A 16 9.04 8.37 6.68
N ASP A 17 10.24 7.94 7.07
CA ASP A 17 10.72 6.58 6.84
C ASP A 17 9.85 5.56 7.58
N GLN A 18 9.50 5.85 8.84
CA GLN A 18 8.57 5.01 9.61
C GLN A 18 7.20 4.90 8.93
N CYS A 19 6.64 5.99 8.39
CA CYS A 19 5.42 5.94 7.60
C CYS A 19 5.60 5.07 6.33
N GLY A 20 6.72 5.20 5.63
CA GLY A 20 7.05 4.37 4.46
C GLY A 20 7.14 2.88 4.79
N PHE A 21 7.69 2.53 5.96
CA PHE A 21 7.76 1.16 6.46
C PHE A 21 6.38 0.61 6.79
N SER A 22 5.54 1.39 7.49
CA SER A 22 4.16 1.01 7.78
C SER A 22 3.35 0.77 6.50
N ALA A 23 3.51 1.64 5.49
CA ALA A 23 2.87 1.46 4.19
C ALA A 23 3.31 0.18 3.48
N SER A 24 4.62 -0.11 3.49
CA SER A 24 5.17 -1.34 2.88
C SER A 24 4.67 -2.60 3.59
N LYS A 25 4.52 -2.56 4.92
CA LYS A 25 3.95 -3.68 5.69
C LYS A 25 2.48 -3.89 5.35
N LEU A 26 1.67 -2.83 5.31
CA LEU A 26 0.26 -2.94 4.96
C LEU A 26 0.06 -3.47 3.53
N TRP A 27 0.88 -3.00 2.58
CA TRP A 27 0.90 -3.56 1.22
C TRP A 27 1.14 -5.06 1.22
N ASN A 28 2.13 -5.54 1.97
CA ASN A 28 2.45 -6.97 2.04
C ASN A 28 1.30 -7.79 2.64
N VAL A 29 0.63 -7.27 3.68
CA VAL A 29 -0.55 -7.91 4.28
C VAL A 29 -1.68 -8.01 3.25
N GLY A 30 -2.00 -6.92 2.55
CA GLY A 30 -3.03 -6.94 1.51
C GLY A 30 -2.68 -7.87 0.35
N ARG A 31 -1.43 -7.87 -0.10
CA ARG A 31 -0.97 -8.76 -1.18
C ARG A 31 -1.03 -10.23 -0.77
N TYR A 32 -0.78 -10.54 0.50
CA TYR A 32 -0.98 -11.89 1.03
C TYR A 32 -2.46 -12.29 1.01
N TYR A 33 -3.37 -11.40 1.44
CA TYR A 33 -4.80 -11.66 1.39
C TYR A 33 -5.30 -11.90 -0.04
N ILE A 34 -4.88 -11.08 -1.02
CA ILE A 34 -5.23 -11.27 -2.43
C ILE A 34 -4.76 -12.63 -2.94
N GLN A 35 -3.54 -13.05 -2.61
CA GLN A 35 -3.04 -14.37 -2.98
C GLN A 35 -3.92 -15.48 -2.40
N GLN A 36 -4.32 -15.37 -1.14
CA GLN A 36 -5.17 -16.36 -0.50
C GLN A 36 -6.53 -16.46 -1.19
N ARG A 37 -7.18 -15.31 -1.48
CA ARG A 37 -8.45 -15.28 -2.22
C ARG A 37 -8.31 -15.89 -3.60
N TRP A 38 -7.26 -15.53 -4.33
CA TRP A 38 -6.96 -16.09 -5.64
C TRP A 38 -6.76 -17.62 -5.60
N ASP A 39 -6.04 -18.13 -4.60
CA ASP A 39 -5.81 -19.57 -4.45
C ASP A 39 -7.10 -20.33 -4.04
N ASP A 40 -8.02 -19.66 -3.35
CA ASP A 40 -9.28 -20.23 -2.86
C ASP A 40 -10.39 -20.28 -3.92
N ASP A 41 -10.67 -19.16 -4.62
CA ASP A 41 -11.77 -19.05 -5.59
C ASP A 41 -11.39 -18.41 -6.93
N GLY A 42 -10.14 -17.98 -7.10
CA GLY A 42 -9.67 -17.35 -8.35
C GLY A 42 -10.12 -15.92 -8.54
N GLU A 43 -10.65 -15.26 -7.50
CA GLU A 43 -11.09 -13.87 -7.56
C GLU A 43 -9.99 -12.91 -7.06
N ILE A 44 -9.94 -11.71 -7.65
CA ILE A 44 -9.09 -10.62 -7.19
C ILE A 44 -9.99 -9.64 -6.41
N PRO A 45 -9.80 -9.50 -5.08
CA PRO A 45 -10.53 -8.54 -4.27
C PRO A 45 -10.39 -7.11 -4.79
N ASP A 46 -11.50 -6.37 -4.80
CA ASP A 46 -11.50 -4.94 -5.12
C ASP A 46 -11.03 -4.08 -3.93
N GLU A 47 -10.89 -2.78 -4.16
CA GLU A 47 -10.46 -1.85 -3.11
C GLU A 47 -11.41 -1.81 -1.90
N SER A 48 -12.70 -2.04 -2.10
CA SER A 48 -13.71 -1.98 -1.03
C SER A 48 -13.61 -3.20 -0.13
N GLU A 49 -13.45 -4.39 -0.72
CA GLU A 49 -13.21 -5.62 0.01
C GLU A 49 -11.91 -5.53 0.81
N LEU A 50 -10.80 -5.12 0.19
CA LEU A 50 -9.51 -4.97 0.88
C LEU A 50 -9.61 -4.01 2.08
N LYS A 51 -10.28 -2.86 1.89
CA LYS A 51 -10.48 -1.89 2.96
C LYS A 51 -11.33 -2.46 4.09
N SER A 52 -12.37 -3.22 3.78
CA SER A 52 -13.27 -3.81 4.78
C SER A 52 -12.55 -4.89 5.59
N GLU A 53 -11.87 -5.81 4.92
CA GLU A 53 -11.19 -6.93 5.56
C GLU A 53 -10.02 -6.47 6.44
N LEU A 54 -9.22 -5.52 5.94
CA LEU A 54 -8.00 -5.12 6.63
C LEU A 54 -8.21 -3.97 7.62
N LYS A 55 -9.42 -3.41 7.73
CA LYS A 55 -9.71 -2.26 8.60
C LYS A 55 -9.31 -2.51 10.06
N ASP A 56 -9.52 -3.74 10.53
CA ASP A 56 -9.27 -4.14 11.92
C ASP A 56 -7.89 -4.81 12.09
N HIS A 57 -7.10 -4.90 11.02
CA HIS A 57 -5.74 -5.45 11.08
C HIS A 57 -4.78 -4.47 11.75
N GLU A 58 -3.85 -4.95 12.60
CA GLU A 58 -2.90 -4.10 13.34
C GLU A 58 -2.17 -3.09 12.43
N ARG A 59 -1.70 -3.55 11.28
CA ARG A 59 -0.97 -2.75 10.28
C ARG A 59 -1.79 -1.66 9.60
N TYR A 60 -3.11 -1.73 9.66
CA TYR A 60 -3.97 -0.67 9.14
C TYR A 60 -3.91 0.58 10.02
N SER A 61 -3.76 0.39 11.33
CA SER A 61 -3.65 1.47 12.32
C SER A 61 -2.25 2.08 12.46
N ASP A 62 -1.22 1.42 11.89
CA ASP A 62 0.16 1.94 11.84
C ASP A 62 0.30 3.21 10.96
N LEU A 63 -0.75 3.56 10.21
CA LEU A 63 -0.86 4.73 9.36
C LEU A 63 -2.15 5.49 9.68
N HIS A 64 -2.18 6.78 9.31
CA HIS A 64 -3.43 7.52 9.28
C HIS A 64 -4.40 6.82 8.31
N SER A 65 -5.67 6.69 8.70
CA SER A 65 -6.66 5.87 7.98
C SER A 65 -6.75 6.15 6.48
N GLN A 66 -6.62 7.40 6.07
CA GLN A 66 -6.61 7.77 4.65
C GLN A 66 -5.37 7.26 3.90
N SER A 67 -4.20 7.26 4.55
CA SER A 67 -2.98 6.69 3.98
C SER A 67 -3.14 5.17 3.85
N SER A 68 -3.69 4.50 4.86
CA SER A 68 -3.98 3.06 4.82
C SER A 68 -4.92 2.70 3.66
N GLN A 69 -6.02 3.45 3.52
CA GLN A 69 -6.95 3.30 2.39
C GLN A 69 -6.23 3.46 1.05
N ARG A 70 -5.41 4.50 0.91
CA ARG A 70 -4.71 4.73 -0.36
C ARG A 70 -3.72 3.63 -0.71
N VAL A 71 -3.03 3.04 0.28
CA VAL A 71 -2.13 1.89 0.05
C VAL A 71 -2.92 0.69 -0.51
N LEU A 72 -4.12 0.44 0.01
CA LEU A 72 -4.98 -0.65 -0.46
C LEU A 72 -5.60 -0.37 -1.83
N GLU A 73 -5.95 0.88 -2.12
CA GLU A 73 -6.39 1.32 -3.45
C GLU A 73 -5.28 1.13 -4.48
N GLU A 74 -4.05 1.59 -4.20
CA GLU A 74 -2.90 1.38 -5.08
C GLU A 74 -2.65 -0.11 -5.34
N LEU A 75 -2.88 -0.95 -4.34
CA LEU A 75 -2.72 -2.40 -4.47
C LEU A 75 -3.78 -2.99 -5.42
N ALA A 76 -5.05 -2.63 -5.23
CA ALA A 76 -6.14 -3.05 -6.10
C ALA A 76 -5.94 -2.55 -7.54
N GLU A 77 -5.54 -1.29 -7.72
CA GLU A 77 -5.21 -0.70 -9.02
C GLU A 77 -4.06 -1.46 -9.70
N ALA A 78 -3.01 -1.82 -8.95
CA ALA A 78 -1.88 -2.57 -9.48
C ALA A 78 -2.27 -3.99 -9.93
N PHE A 79 -3.09 -4.69 -9.15
CA PHE A 79 -3.59 -6.02 -9.51
C PHE A 79 -4.54 -5.97 -10.70
N THR A 80 -5.45 -5.00 -10.73
CA THR A 80 -6.36 -4.77 -11.85
C THR A 80 -5.59 -4.46 -13.13
N GLY A 81 -4.57 -3.60 -13.04
CA GLY A 81 -3.70 -3.28 -14.18
C GLY A 81 -2.92 -4.50 -14.69
N TRP A 82 -2.41 -5.33 -13.77
CA TRP A 82 -1.73 -6.58 -14.12
C TRP A 82 -2.68 -7.59 -14.80
N TYR A 83 -3.85 -7.83 -14.21
CA TYR A 83 -4.83 -8.80 -14.70
C TYR A 83 -5.33 -8.46 -16.11
N ASN A 84 -5.47 -7.17 -16.42
CA ASN A 84 -5.89 -6.69 -17.74
C ASN A 84 -4.72 -6.47 -18.72
N SER A 85 -3.47 -6.80 -18.36
CA SER A 85 -2.30 -6.62 -19.23
C SER A 85 -2.09 -7.84 -20.14
N ASP A 86 -1.72 -7.58 -21.40
CA ASP A 86 -1.83 -8.56 -22.49
C ASP A 86 -0.62 -9.50 -22.68
N ASP A 87 0.42 -9.46 -21.83
CA ASP A 87 1.57 -10.38 -21.96
C ASP A 87 2.46 -10.42 -20.69
N GLY A 88 2.82 -11.62 -20.23
CA GLY A 88 4.06 -11.96 -19.49
C GLY A 88 4.42 -11.19 -18.20
N ASN A 89 3.59 -10.27 -17.74
CA ASN A 89 3.88 -9.43 -16.59
C ASN A 89 3.75 -10.21 -15.29
N ASN A 90 4.66 -9.96 -14.36
CA ASN A 90 4.55 -10.50 -13.01
C ASN A 90 3.47 -9.75 -12.23
N PRO A 91 2.69 -10.44 -11.37
CA PRO A 91 1.75 -9.78 -10.48
C PRO A 91 2.49 -8.83 -9.53
N PRO A 92 1.77 -7.86 -8.92
CA PRO A 92 2.36 -6.98 -7.92
C PRO A 92 3.11 -7.76 -6.83
N GLY A 93 4.39 -7.43 -6.68
CA GLY A 93 5.28 -8.08 -5.72
C GLY A 93 5.12 -7.57 -4.29
N TYR A 94 5.75 -8.28 -3.35
CA TYR A 94 5.96 -7.78 -1.99
C TYR A 94 6.91 -6.58 -2.03
N ARG A 95 6.59 -5.52 -1.27
CA ARG A 95 7.39 -4.29 -1.21
C ARG A 95 8.55 -4.43 -0.22
N LYS A 96 8.31 -4.96 0.97
CA LYS A 96 9.38 -5.16 1.97
C LYS A 96 10.21 -6.41 1.68
N CYS A 97 11.54 -6.27 1.64
CA CYS A 97 12.50 -7.39 1.64
C CYS A 97 13.60 -7.14 2.70
N GLY A 98 13.54 -7.83 3.84
CA GLY A 98 14.46 -7.58 4.96
C GLY A 98 14.28 -6.17 5.54
N ASP A 99 15.37 -5.41 5.59
CA ASP A 99 15.36 -3.98 6.01
C ASP A 99 15.19 -3.02 4.83
N ASP A 100 15.16 -3.52 3.59
CA ASP A 100 14.92 -2.70 2.41
C ASP A 100 13.42 -2.48 2.21
N HIS A 101 13.05 -1.21 2.08
CA HIS A 101 11.68 -0.77 1.91
C HIS A 101 11.65 0.23 0.75
N PRO A 102 11.03 -0.11 -0.40
CA PRO A 102 10.86 0.83 -1.48
C PRO A 102 10.01 1.99 -0.99
N ARG A 103 10.34 3.19 -1.48
CA ARG A 103 9.59 4.40 -1.14
C ARG A 103 8.12 4.20 -1.49
N SER A 104 7.28 4.21 -0.47
CA SER A 104 5.84 4.07 -0.61
C SER A 104 5.17 5.44 -0.61
N THR A 105 4.13 5.60 -1.41
CA THR A 105 3.31 6.81 -1.39
C THR A 105 2.51 6.86 -0.09
N VAL A 106 2.62 7.95 0.65
CA VAL A 106 1.81 8.21 1.83
C VAL A 106 0.95 9.44 1.55
N THR A 107 -0.35 9.33 1.82
CA THR A 107 -1.32 10.39 1.53
C THR A 107 -1.86 10.98 2.81
N TRP A 108 -1.75 12.30 2.95
CA TRP A 108 -2.30 13.05 4.09
C TRP A 108 -3.45 13.95 3.65
N LYS A 109 -4.42 14.14 4.56
CA LYS A 109 -5.51 15.08 4.39
C LYS A 109 -4.96 16.50 4.48
N LYS A 110 -5.34 17.36 3.53
CA LYS A 110 -5.09 18.79 3.65
C LYS A 110 -5.87 19.29 4.87
N ARG A 111 -5.18 19.87 5.86
CA ARG A 111 -5.87 20.65 6.89
C ARG A 111 -6.37 21.95 6.23
N ALA A 112 -7.66 22.21 6.37
CA ALA A 112 -8.30 23.44 5.92
C ALA A 112 -7.90 24.61 6.81
#